data_AF-A0A183BU93-F1
#
_entry.id   AF-A0A183BU93-F1
#
_cell.length_a   1.000
_cell.length_b   1.000
_cell.length_c   1.000
_cell.angle_alpha   90.00
_cell.angle_beta   90.00
_cell.angle_gamma   90.00
#
_symmetry.space_group_name_H-M   'P 1'
#
loop_
_entity.id
_entity.type
_entity.pdbx_description
1 polymer ?
#
loop_
_entity_poly.entity_id
_entity_poly.type
_entity_poly.pdbx_seq_one_letter_code
_entity_poly.pdbx_strand_id
1 'polypeptide(L)'
;MDMNELKKMSPEQQNKILEDVRREANTQTVLSLVSAFSEKCIQRCITSPGLSLSGSEKQCLQRCVDRWMDSFNIVASTFAVKAQREMSGLGFGSMNEGPSFS
;
A
#
# COMPACT_ATOMS: atom_id res chain seq x y z
N MET A 1 20.18 -11.94 0.19
CA MET A 1 21.39 -11.18 -0.18
C MET A 1 22.28 -11.13 1.04
N ASP A 2 23.54 -11.52 0.92
CA ASP A 2 24.49 -11.52 2.03
C ASP A 2 24.95 -10.09 2.35
N MET A 3 24.68 -9.61 3.56
CA MET A 3 25.05 -8.27 4.04
C MET A 3 26.56 -8.02 4.04
N ASN A 4 27.38 -9.08 4.04
CA ASN A 4 28.83 -8.99 4.00
C ASN A 4 29.39 -8.72 2.59
N GLU A 5 28.65 -9.09 1.54
CA GLU A 5 28.99 -8.78 0.14
C GLU A 5 28.71 -7.31 -0.19
N LEU A 6 27.61 -6.76 0.36
CA LEU A 6 27.23 -5.36 0.15
C LEU A 6 28.32 -4.41 0.66
N LYS A 7 28.93 -4.71 1.82
CA LYS A 7 30.01 -3.90 2.41
C LYS A 7 31.33 -3.89 1.62
N LYS A 8 31.54 -4.84 0.70
CA LYS A 8 32.75 -4.90 -0.14
C LYS A 8 32.63 -4.09 -1.44
N MET A 9 31.46 -3.58 -1.76
CA MET A 9 31.20 -2.81 -2.98
C MET A 9 31.48 -1.31 -2.80
N SER A 10 31.71 -0.59 -3.90
CA SER A 10 31.92 0.87 -3.85
C SER A 10 30.64 1.60 -3.38
N PRO A 11 30.75 2.81 -2.83
CA PRO A 11 29.58 3.60 -2.40
C PRO A 11 28.57 3.82 -3.53
N GLU A 12 29.02 3.97 -4.78
CA GLU A 12 28.11 4.12 -5.93
C GLU A 12 27.35 2.81 -6.23
N GLN A 13 28.00 1.66 -6.11
CA GLN A 13 27.38 0.34 -6.32
C GLN A 13 26.38 0.02 -5.21
N GLN A 14 26.71 0.32 -3.96
CA GLN A 14 25.78 0.16 -2.82
C GLN A 14 24.53 1.02 -2.99
N ASN A 15 24.69 2.29 -3.37
CA ASN A 15 23.56 3.19 -3.59
C ASN A 15 22.64 2.69 -4.71
N LYS A 16 23.21 2.21 -5.82
CA LYS A 16 22.42 1.65 -6.92
C LYS A 16 21.62 0.42 -6.47
N ILE A 17 22.24 -0.49 -5.73
CA ILE A 17 21.55 -1.68 -5.21
C ILE A 17 20.46 -1.30 -4.20
N LEU A 18 20.72 -0.33 -3.33
CA LEU A 18 19.72 0.15 -2.37
C LEU A 18 18.50 0.76 -3.09
N GLU A 19 18.72 1.52 -4.15
CA GLU A 19 17.68 2.09 -5.00
C GLU A 19 16.89 0.99 -5.75
N ASP A 20 17.59 -0.01 -6.28
CA ASP A 20 16.96 -1.15 -6.96
C ASP A 20 16.09 -1.97 -5.98
N VAL A 21 16.59 -2.22 -4.76
CA VAL A 21 15.84 -2.90 -3.69
C VAL A 21 14.61 -2.09 -3.26
N ARG A 22 14.74 -0.76 -3.11
CA ARG A 22 13.60 0.12 -2.81
C ARG A 22 12.55 0.09 -3.90
N ARG A 23 12.98 0.12 -5.17
CA ARG A 23 12.08 0.03 -6.33
C ARG A 23 11.34 -1.30 -6.37
N GLU A 24 12.03 -2.39 -6.07
CA GLU A 24 11.44 -3.72 -6.03
C GLU A 24 10.44 -3.87 -4.86
N ALA A 25 10.77 -3.34 -3.68
CA ALA A 25 9.88 -3.32 -2.51
C ALA A 25 8.58 -2.55 -2.77
N ASN A 26 8.66 -1.41 -3.48
CA ASN A 26 7.47 -0.65 -3.88
C ASN A 26 6.62 -1.41 -4.89
N THR A 27 7.24 -2.15 -5.81
CA THR A 27 6.52 -2.92 -6.84
C THR A 27 5.69 -4.05 -6.21
N GLN A 28 6.27 -4.81 -5.28
CA GLN A 28 5.56 -5.90 -4.59
C GLN A 28 4.38 -5.38 -3.77
N THR A 29 4.55 -4.22 -3.12
CA THR A 29 3.48 -3.57 -2.36
C THR A 29 2.28 -3.23 -3.26
N VAL A 30 2.52 -2.61 -4.42
CA VAL A 30 1.46 -2.28 -5.38
C VAL A 30 0.75 -3.55 -5.87
N LEU A 31 1.50 -4.60 -6.21
CA LEU A 31 0.91 -5.87 -6.65
C LEU A 31 0.05 -6.52 -5.56
N SER A 32 0.46 -6.43 -4.29
CA SER A 32 -0.35 -6.92 -3.17
C SER A 32 -1.66 -6.14 -3.01
N LEU A 33 -1.63 -4.82 -3.19
CA LEU A 33 -2.84 -3.99 -3.12
C LEU A 33 -3.79 -4.30 -4.29
N VAL A 34 -3.24 -4.48 -5.50
CA VAL A 34 -4.00 -4.89 -6.67
C VAL A 34 -4.67 -6.24 -6.46
N SER A 35 -3.93 -7.21 -5.93
CA SER A 35 -4.48 -8.53 -5.60
C SER A 35 -5.60 -8.43 -4.56
N ALA A 36 -5.42 -7.63 -3.51
CA ALA A 36 -6.39 -7.48 -2.43
C ALA A 36 -7.73 -6.90 -2.92
N PHE A 37 -7.72 -5.79 -3.68
CA PHE A 37 -8.98 -5.25 -4.18
C PHE A 37 -9.59 -6.14 -5.27
N SER A 38 -8.75 -6.80 -6.09
CA SER A 38 -9.24 -7.69 -7.14
C SER A 38 -10.04 -8.84 -6.55
N GLU A 39 -9.52 -9.51 -5.52
CA GLU A 39 -10.23 -10.59 -4.83
C GLU A 39 -11.57 -10.09 -4.26
N LYS A 40 -11.55 -8.99 -3.50
CA LYS A 40 -12.74 -8.46 -2.83
C LYS A 40 -13.82 -8.00 -3.82
N CYS A 41 -13.42 -7.28 -4.87
CA CYS A 41 -14.36 -6.76 -5.84
C CYS A 41 -14.90 -7.84 -6.79
N ILE A 42 -14.08 -8.81 -7.18
CA ILE A 42 -14.56 -9.95 -7.98
C ILE A 42 -15.58 -10.75 -7.17
N GLN A 43 -15.26 -11.11 -5.92
CA GLN A 43 -16.16 -11.86 -5.05
C GLN A 43 -17.50 -11.13 -4.84
N ARG A 44 -17.47 -9.80 -4.72
CA ARG A 44 -18.67 -9.01 -4.47
C ARG A 44 -19.51 -8.76 -5.72
N CYS A 45 -18.88 -8.56 -6.87
CA CYS A 45 -19.56 -8.06 -8.07
C CYS A 45 -19.88 -9.14 -9.10
N ILE A 46 -19.08 -10.21 -9.18
CA ILE A 46 -19.28 -11.28 -10.17
C ILE A 46 -20.21 -12.34 -9.57
N THR A 47 -21.48 -12.31 -9.99
CA THR A 47 -22.53 -13.21 -9.47
C THR A 47 -22.84 -14.36 -10.41
N SER A 48 -22.55 -14.21 -11.71
CA SER A 48 -22.75 -15.24 -12.72
C SER A 48 -21.56 -15.25 -13.68
N PRO A 49 -20.51 -16.03 -13.40
CA PRO A 49 -19.32 -16.08 -14.24
C PRO A 49 -19.65 -16.45 -15.70
N GLY A 50 -19.04 -15.75 -16.65
CA GLY A 50 -19.25 -15.97 -18.08
C GLY A 50 -18.06 -15.49 -18.91
N LEU A 51 -18.18 -15.60 -20.23
CA LEU A 51 -17.14 -15.17 -21.18
C LEU A 51 -17.02 -13.65 -21.30
N SER A 52 -17.98 -12.90 -20.76
CA SER A 52 -17.99 -11.45 -20.77
C SER A 52 -18.64 -10.91 -19.50
N LEU A 53 -18.23 -9.70 -19.12
CA LEU A 53 -18.87 -8.98 -18.02
C LEU A 53 -20.14 -8.30 -18.53
N SER A 54 -21.24 -8.52 -17.81
CA SER A 54 -22.47 -7.76 -17.98
C SER A 54 -22.28 -6.27 -17.67
N GLY A 55 -23.21 -5.42 -18.12
CA GLY A 55 -23.16 -3.99 -17.82
C GLY A 55 -23.21 -3.68 -16.32
N SER A 56 -24.00 -4.45 -15.56
CA SER A 56 -24.11 -4.34 -14.11
C SER A 56 -22.83 -4.77 -13.39
N GLU A 57 -22.18 -5.84 -13.82
CA GLU A 57 -20.89 -6.28 -13.26
C GLU A 57 -19.79 -5.24 -13.48
N LYS A 58 -19.71 -4.67 -14.69
CA LYS A 58 -18.75 -3.59 -14.99
C LYS A 58 -18.97 -2.38 -14.08
N GLN A 59 -20.21 -1.93 -13.95
CA GLN A 59 -20.54 -0.78 -13.10
C GLN A 59 -20.29 -1.07 -11.61
N CYS A 60 -20.55 -2.30 -11.15
CA CYS A 60 -20.25 -2.72 -9.79
C CYS A 60 -18.74 -2.69 -9.54
N LEU A 61 -17.94 -3.28 -10.43
CA LEU A 61 -16.48 -3.33 -10.29
C LEU A 61 -15.87 -1.94 -10.21
N GLN A 62 -16.28 -1.01 -11.10
CA GLN A 62 -15.82 0.37 -11.08
C GLN A 62 -16.07 1.01 -9.70
N ARG A 63 -17.32 0.95 -9.22
CA ARG A 63 -17.69 1.51 -7.92
C ARG A 63 -16.97 0.82 -6.76
N CYS A 64 -16.77 -0.49 -6.86
CA CYS A 64 -16.13 -1.28 -5.81
C CYS A 64 -14.67 -0.88 -5.63
N VAL A 65 -13.91 -0.78 -6.71
CA VAL A 65 -12.50 -0.41 -6.65
C VAL A 65 -12.34 1.00 -6.12
N ASP A 66 -13.12 1.97 -6.62
CA ASP A 66 -13.11 3.35 -6.12
C ASP A 66 -13.34 3.39 -4.59
N ARG A 67 -14.37 2.66 -4.12
CA ARG A 67 -14.75 2.69 -2.71
C ARG A 67 -13.79 1.90 -1.81
N TRP A 68 -13.16 0.84 -2.34
CA TRP A 68 -12.09 0.12 -1.66
C TRP A 68 -10.86 1.00 -1.47
N MET A 69 -10.41 1.69 -2.52
CA MET A 69 -9.26 2.60 -2.46
C MET A 69 -9.48 3.72 -1.45
N ASP A 70 -10.65 4.37 -1.50
CA ASP A 70 -11.02 5.42 -0.55
C ASP A 70 -10.97 4.91 0.89
N SER A 71 -11.55 3.73 1.14
CA SER A 71 -11.56 3.11 2.46
C SER A 71 -10.15 2.74 2.93
N PHE A 72 -9.34 2.16 2.04
CA PHE A 72 -7.97 1.78 2.33
C PHE A 72 -7.13 3.00 2.71
N ASN A 73 -7.23 4.11 1.97
CA ASN A 73 -6.48 5.34 2.25
C ASN A 73 -6.82 5.94 3.62
N ILE A 74 -8.10 5.98 3.99
CA ILE A 74 -8.54 6.48 5.30
C ILE A 74 -7.99 5.60 6.43
N VAL A 75 -8.08 4.28 6.28
CA VAL A 75 -7.59 3.35 7.30
C VAL A 75 -6.06 3.41 7.41
N ALA A 76 -5.35 3.41 6.28
CA ALA A 76 -3.89 3.46 6.23
C ALA A 76 -3.34 4.75 6.87
N SER A 77 -3.91 5.91 6.53
CA SER A 77 -3.51 7.19 7.11
C SER A 77 -3.80 7.25 8.62
N THR A 78 -4.97 6.79 9.05
CA THR A 78 -5.33 6.73 10.48
C THR A 78 -4.38 5.82 11.25
N PHE A 79 -4.06 4.65 10.68
CA PHE A 79 -3.13 3.71 11.27
C PHE A 79 -1.72 4.30 11.38
N ALA A 80 -1.22 4.95 10.33
CA ALA A 80 0.09 5.61 10.35
C ALA A 80 0.19 6.67 11.46
N VAL A 81 -0.84 7.51 11.61
CA VAL A 81 -0.89 8.52 12.69
C VAL A 81 -0.86 7.87 14.07
N LYS A 82 -1.62 6.79 14.27
CA LYS A 82 -1.64 6.07 15.56
C LYS A 82 -0.32 5.37 15.86
N ALA A 83 0.24 4.67 14.88
CA ALA A 83 1.52 3.98 15.00
C ALA A 83 2.65 4.97 15.35
N GLN A 84 2.69 6.13 14.71
CA GLN A 84 3.66 7.17 15.04
C GLN A 84 3.50 7.66 16.48
N ARG A 85 2.27 7.89 16.96
CA ARG A 85 2.01 8.31 18.34
C ARG A 85 2.44 7.28 19.36
N GLU A 86 2.15 6.00 19.11
CA GLU A 86 2.57 4.90 19.98
C GLU A 86 4.10 4.75 20.00
N MET A 87 4.75 4.90 18.84
CA MET A 87 6.21 4.88 18.72
C MET A 87 6.88 6.09 19.38
N SER A 88 6.22 7.25 19.38
CA SER A 88 6.65 8.47 20.09
C SER A 88 6.51 8.34 21.61
N GLY A 89 5.60 7.48 22.08
CA GLY A 89 5.43 7.12 23.50
C GLY A 89 6.61 6.37 24.11
N LEU A 90 7.54 5.86 23.28
CA LEU A 90 8.78 5.18 23.68
C LEU A 90 10.03 6.08 23.65
N GLY A 91 9.86 7.41 23.63
CA GLY A 91 10.92 8.37 23.94
C GLY A 91 11.64 8.96 22.73
N PHE A 92 11.07 10.02 22.15
CA PHE A 92 11.79 11.25 21.82
C PHE A 92 10.76 12.36 21.59
N GLY A 93 10.96 13.53 22.21
CA GLY A 93 9.96 14.58 22.31
C GLY A 93 9.68 15.36 21.02
N SER A 94 8.49 15.98 21.03
CA SER A 94 8.06 17.14 20.23
C SER A 94 7.97 16.99 18.70
N MET A 95 6.74 17.07 18.18
CA MET A 95 6.31 18.23 17.39
C MET A 95 4.78 18.26 17.31
N ASN A 96 4.22 19.38 17.78
CA ASN A 96 2.81 19.74 17.76
C ASN A 96 2.28 19.91 16.32
N GLU A 97 0.94 19.93 16.23
CA GLU A 97 0.07 20.20 15.06
C GLU A 97 -0.48 18.95 14.34
N GLY A 98 -1.56 18.42 14.91
CA GLY A 98 -2.50 17.56 14.20
C GLY A 98 -3.48 18.40 13.35
N PRO A 99 -4.04 17.84 12.26
CA PRO A 99 -4.97 18.56 11.41
C PRO A 99 -6.30 18.83 12.15
N SER A 100 -6.70 20.10 12.16
CA SER A 100 -8.05 20.54 12.54
C SER A 100 -9.00 20.21 11.39
N PHE A 101 -10.01 19.40 11.65
CA PHE A 101 -11.12 19.19 10.72
C PHE A 101 -12.28 20.10 11.15
N SER A 102 -12.55 21.13 10.33
CA SER A 102 -13.82 21.85 10.27
C SER A 102 -14.64 21.35 9.09
#